data_AF-A0A844YAF9-F1
#
_entry.id   AF-A0A844YAF9-F1
#
_cell.length_a   1.000
_cell.length_b   1.000
_cell.length_c   1.000
_cell.angle_alpha   90.00
_cell.angle_beta   90.00
_cell.angle_gamma   90.00
#
_symmetry.space_group_name_H-M   'P 1'
#
loop_
_entity.id
_entity.type
_entity.pdbx_description
1 polymer ?
#
loop_
_entity_poly.entity_id
_entity_poly.type
_entity_poly.pdbx_seq_one_letter_code
_entity_poly.pdbx_strand_id
1 'polypeptide(L)'
;MEQLAHFDDVWLEEFRNKSKLPNDVALIDLQNELRKIGRHYRRIIETTPCDLKGSPFNKTLTQRGDWLQREVIRPTEKLLAALASENRAHFSTWPYEERFDDMPDYDRLADQLRVLLESSTELLSMVRSEQVGDAATNQELRFYIFKDIFAAVRKHLPKFVPKQGSYDLVENEKTKRFVGPFPDAIRHIYQHITGRDEQLVRLIRMVVKDPNWDL
;
A
#
# COMPACT_ATOMS: atom_id res chain seq x y z
N MET A 1 1.81 -18.43 7.00
CA MET A 1 1.61 -17.16 6.26
C MET A 1 0.99 -17.51 4.93
N GLU A 2 -0.15 -16.94 4.59
CA GLU A 2 -0.80 -17.16 3.29
C GLU A 2 0.12 -16.63 2.19
N GLN A 3 0.52 -17.49 1.25
CA GLN A 3 1.40 -17.08 0.15
C GLN A 3 0.58 -16.31 -0.88
N LEU A 4 0.71 -14.99 -0.86
CA LEU A 4 0.00 -14.12 -1.76
C LEU A 4 0.78 -13.89 -3.07
N ALA A 5 0.08 -13.57 -4.15
CA ALA A 5 0.62 -13.49 -5.51
C ALA A 5 1.30 -14.78 -5.99
N HIS A 6 0.93 -15.92 -5.39
CA HIS A 6 1.29 -17.23 -5.90
C HIS A 6 0.27 -17.64 -6.96
N PHE A 7 0.72 -17.79 -8.19
CA PHE A 7 -0.07 -18.24 -9.33
C PHE A 7 0.39 -19.65 -9.67
N ASP A 8 -0.08 -20.65 -8.92
CA ASP A 8 0.24 -22.07 -9.10
C ASP A 8 -0.78 -22.76 -10.03
N ASP A 9 -0.70 -24.09 -10.10
CA ASP A 9 -1.58 -24.89 -10.95
C ASP A 9 -3.01 -24.93 -10.41
N VAL A 10 -3.20 -24.85 -9.08
CA VAL A 10 -4.51 -24.76 -8.44
C VAL A 10 -5.19 -23.44 -8.81
N TRP A 11 -4.46 -22.34 -8.71
CA TRP A 11 -4.92 -21.03 -9.17
C TRP A 11 -5.30 -21.06 -10.65
N LEU A 12 -4.48 -21.71 -11.48
CA LEU A 12 -4.74 -21.79 -12.92
C LEU A 12 -6.02 -22.58 -13.23
N GLU A 13 -6.30 -23.65 -12.50
CA GLU A 13 -7.55 -24.42 -12.61
C GLU A 13 -8.77 -23.58 -12.20
N GLU A 14 -8.69 -22.87 -11.08
CA GLU A 14 -9.75 -21.95 -10.64
C GLU A 14 -9.98 -20.82 -11.65
N PHE A 15 -8.90 -20.25 -12.20
CA PHE A 15 -8.97 -19.23 -13.23
C PHE A 15 -9.64 -19.75 -14.51
N ARG A 16 -9.34 -20.98 -14.94
CA ARG A 16 -10.00 -21.63 -16.09
C ARG A 16 -11.50 -21.77 -15.85
N ASN A 17 -11.88 -22.25 -14.66
CA ASN A 17 -13.29 -22.42 -14.28
C ASN A 17 -14.06 -21.09 -14.30
N LYS A 18 -13.43 -20.00 -13.85
CA LYS A 18 -14.04 -18.66 -13.86
C LYS A 18 -14.10 -18.04 -15.26
N SER A 19 -12.99 -18.10 -16.01
CA SER A 19 -12.87 -17.45 -17.31
C SER A 19 -13.58 -18.18 -18.46
N LYS A 20 -13.83 -19.49 -18.32
CA LYS A 20 -14.43 -20.38 -19.33
C LYS A 20 -13.66 -20.39 -20.66
N LEU A 21 -12.33 -20.28 -20.60
CA LEU A 21 -11.46 -20.21 -21.79
C LEU A 21 -10.73 -21.55 -22.04
N PRO A 22 -10.57 -21.96 -23.32
CA PRO A 22 -9.99 -23.27 -23.66
C PRO A 22 -8.49 -23.26 -24.03
N ASN A 23 -7.79 -22.11 -24.01
CA ASN A 23 -6.43 -22.01 -24.58
C ASN A 23 -5.32 -22.14 -23.53
N ASP A 24 -4.73 -23.33 -23.42
CA ASP A 24 -3.76 -23.67 -22.38
C ASP A 24 -2.42 -22.93 -22.47
N VAL A 25 -1.91 -22.65 -23.68
CA VAL A 25 -0.61 -21.98 -23.85
C VAL A 25 -0.70 -20.51 -23.42
N ALA A 26 -1.72 -19.80 -23.91
CA ALA A 26 -1.93 -18.39 -23.57
C ALA A 26 -2.18 -18.19 -22.06
N LEU A 27 -2.79 -19.18 -21.40
CA LEU A 27 -3.01 -19.17 -19.97
C LEU A 27 -1.71 -19.33 -19.16
N ILE A 28 -0.77 -20.15 -19.65
CA ILE A 28 0.56 -20.30 -19.03
C ILE A 28 1.36 -19.00 -19.18
N ASP A 29 1.33 -18.36 -20.36
CA ASP A 29 2.01 -17.09 -20.59
C ASP A 29 1.44 -15.97 -19.71
N LEU A 30 0.11 -15.91 -19.58
CA LEU A 30 -0.56 -15.02 -18.63
C LEU A 30 -0.12 -15.31 -17.19
N GLN A 31 -0.12 -16.56 -16.75
CA GLN A 31 0.31 -16.96 -15.40
C GLN A 31 1.74 -16.46 -15.10
N ASN A 32 2.66 -16.62 -16.06
CA ASN A 32 4.04 -16.16 -15.92
C ASN A 32 4.16 -14.63 -15.83
N GLU A 33 3.37 -13.88 -16.59
CA GLU A 33 3.33 -12.42 -16.50
C GLU A 33 2.71 -11.95 -15.17
N LEU A 34 1.62 -12.59 -14.74
CA LEU A 34 0.98 -12.32 -13.46
C LEU A 34 1.90 -12.60 -12.27
N ARG A 35 2.78 -13.61 -12.32
CA ARG A 35 3.83 -13.82 -11.30
C ARG A 35 4.81 -12.64 -11.22
N LYS A 36 5.09 -11.95 -12.32
CA LYS A 36 5.96 -10.76 -12.31
C LYS A 36 5.22 -9.55 -11.74
N ILE A 37 4.00 -9.31 -12.21
CA ILE A 37 3.12 -8.22 -11.74
C ILE A 37 2.85 -8.38 -10.23
N GLY A 38 2.46 -9.59 -9.82
CA GLY A 38 2.18 -9.92 -8.43
C GLY A 38 3.37 -9.71 -7.51
N ARG A 39 4.58 -10.16 -7.89
CA ARG A 39 5.81 -9.89 -7.11
C ARG A 39 6.12 -8.40 -7.00
N HIS A 40 5.95 -7.66 -8.09
CA HIS A 40 6.18 -6.21 -8.11
C HIS A 40 5.25 -5.49 -7.13
N TYR A 41 3.94 -5.71 -7.25
CA TYR A 41 2.96 -5.05 -6.38
C TYR A 41 3.00 -5.56 -4.94
N ARG A 42 3.36 -6.82 -4.69
CA ARG A 42 3.54 -7.30 -3.32
C ARG A 42 4.66 -6.57 -2.59
N ARG A 43 5.79 -6.36 -3.27
CA ARG A 43 6.87 -5.54 -2.71
C ARG A 43 6.39 -4.11 -2.38
N ILE A 44 5.60 -3.50 -3.25
CA ILE A 44 5.03 -2.15 -3.01
C ILE A 44 4.10 -2.17 -1.80
N ILE A 45 3.18 -3.14 -1.72
CA ILE A 45 2.21 -3.28 -0.62
C ILE A 45 2.95 -3.46 0.71
N GLU A 46 3.96 -4.33 0.75
CA GLU A 46 4.74 -4.63 1.96
C GLU A 46 5.57 -3.45 2.47
N THR A 47 5.92 -2.49 1.61
CA THR A 47 6.68 -1.30 2.00
C THR A 47 5.83 -0.03 2.16
N THR A 48 4.57 -0.05 1.72
CA THR A 48 3.74 1.16 1.64
C THR A 48 2.55 1.09 2.58
N PRO A 49 2.34 2.09 3.46
CA PRO A 49 1.13 2.16 4.28
C PRO A 49 -0.12 2.21 3.42
N CYS A 50 -0.92 1.15 3.47
CA CYS A 50 -2.17 1.02 2.73
C CYS A 50 -3.11 0.04 3.46
N ASP A 51 -4.34 -0.09 2.98
CA ASP A 51 -5.31 -1.01 3.59
C ASP A 51 -5.26 -2.43 3.01
N LEU A 52 -4.37 -2.70 2.05
CA LEU A 52 -4.23 -4.03 1.45
C LEU A 52 -3.54 -5.03 2.40
N LYS A 53 -3.81 -6.33 2.18
CA LYS A 53 -3.29 -7.39 3.07
C LYS A 53 -1.77 -7.50 2.94
N GLY A 54 -1.07 -7.50 4.07
CA GLY A 54 0.40 -7.57 4.12
C GLY A 54 1.09 -6.20 4.14
N SER A 55 0.33 -5.10 4.15
CA SER A 55 0.90 -3.77 4.33
C SER A 55 1.48 -3.56 5.74
N PRO A 56 2.47 -2.67 5.92
CA PRO A 56 3.10 -2.45 7.22
C PRO A 56 2.13 -1.87 8.25
N PHE A 57 1.17 -1.05 7.81
CA PHE A 57 0.04 -0.59 8.61
C PHE A 57 -1.00 0.14 7.73
N ASN A 58 -2.24 0.15 8.20
CA ASN A 58 -3.35 0.88 7.59
C ASN A 58 -3.60 2.18 8.36
N LYS A 59 -2.78 3.20 8.11
CA LYS A 59 -3.00 4.56 8.65
C LYS A 59 -3.07 5.56 7.52
N THR A 60 -4.02 6.48 7.60
CA THR A 60 -4.14 7.60 6.67
C THR A 60 -2.92 8.52 6.75
N LEU A 61 -2.67 9.34 5.73
CA LEU A 61 -1.64 10.37 5.77
C LEU A 61 -1.87 11.34 6.94
N THR A 62 -3.13 11.60 7.28
CA THR A 62 -3.51 12.33 8.50
C THR A 62 -2.98 11.68 9.77
N GLN A 63 -3.30 10.40 9.99
CA GLN A 63 -2.85 9.66 11.18
C GLN A 63 -1.33 9.49 11.24
N ARG A 64 -0.66 9.40 10.09
CA ARG A 64 0.81 9.38 9.99
C ARG A 64 1.42 10.73 10.39
N GLY A 65 0.88 11.83 9.86
CA GLY A 65 1.30 13.18 10.22
C GLY A 65 1.09 13.49 11.70
N ASP A 66 -0.05 13.11 12.25
CA ASP A 66 -0.35 13.28 13.68
C ASP A 66 0.58 12.47 14.58
N TRP A 67 0.90 11.24 14.16
CA TRP A 67 1.87 10.41 14.87
C TRP A 67 3.27 11.06 14.84
N LEU A 68 3.74 11.53 13.69
CA LEU A 68 5.04 12.18 13.57
C LEU A 68 5.11 13.46 14.41
N GLN A 69 4.05 14.26 14.40
CA GLN A 69 3.93 15.46 15.24
C GLN A 69 4.00 15.11 16.73
N ARG A 70 3.27 14.07 17.15
CA ARG A 70 3.11 13.72 18.56
C ARG A 70 4.31 12.98 19.15
N GLU A 71 4.89 12.05 18.39
CA GLU A 71 5.93 11.15 18.89
C GLU A 71 7.36 11.63 18.58
N VAL A 72 7.53 12.51 17.59
CA VAL A 72 8.87 12.96 17.17
C VAL A 72 9.03 14.47 17.36
N ILE A 73 8.21 15.29 16.70
CA ILE A 73 8.40 16.75 16.68
C ILE A 73 8.22 17.35 18.07
N ARG A 74 7.05 17.15 18.70
CA ARG A 74 6.77 17.71 20.04
C ARG A 74 7.74 17.24 21.12
N PRO A 75 8.14 15.95 21.18
CA PRO A 75 9.18 15.51 22.10
C PRO A 75 10.53 16.16 21.82
N THR A 76 10.92 16.33 20.56
CA THR A 76 12.17 17.00 20.18
C THR A 76 12.18 18.46 20.63
N GLU A 77 11.08 19.20 20.42
CA GLU A 77 10.91 20.57 20.92
C GLU A 77 11.05 20.65 22.44
N LYS A 78 10.44 19.70 23.17
CA LYS A 78 10.55 19.61 24.64
C LYS A 78 11.98 19.33 25.10
N LEU A 79 12.69 18.43 24.41
CA LEU A 79 14.08 18.12 24.73
C LEU A 79 15.00 19.32 24.46
N LEU A 80 14.80 20.03 23.35
CA LEU A 80 15.52 21.27 23.06
C LEU A 80 15.30 22.32 24.15
N ALA A 81 14.05 22.50 24.61
CA ALA A 81 13.74 23.41 25.71
C ALA A 81 14.44 22.97 27.02
N ALA A 82 14.45 21.67 27.31
CA ALA A 82 15.13 21.14 28.50
C ALA A 82 16.65 21.36 28.45
N LEU A 83 17.27 21.30 27.27
CA LEU A 83 18.71 21.50 27.08
C LEU A 83 19.15 22.98 27.01
N ALA A 84 18.20 23.92 27.05
CA ALA A 84 18.50 25.34 27.05
C ALA A 84 19.44 25.71 28.22
N SER A 85 20.30 26.70 28.01
CA SER A 85 21.31 27.13 29.01
C SER A 85 20.71 27.44 30.38
N GLU A 86 19.51 28.01 30.41
CA GLU A 86 18.74 28.33 31.62
C GLU A 86 18.29 27.09 32.42
N ASN A 87 18.15 25.94 31.78
CA ASN A 87 17.67 24.70 32.39
C ASN A 87 18.80 23.71 32.74
N ARG A 88 20.06 24.02 32.39
CA ARG A 88 21.22 23.13 32.60
C ARG A 88 21.43 22.71 34.05
N ALA A 89 21.05 23.57 35.00
CA ALA A 89 21.15 23.27 36.42
C ALA A 89 20.39 22.00 36.83
N HIS A 90 19.30 21.65 36.13
CA HIS A 90 18.54 20.43 36.39
C HIS A 90 19.30 19.12 36.10
N PHE A 91 20.40 19.18 35.35
CA PHE A 91 21.24 18.01 35.05
C PHE A 91 22.49 17.92 35.95
N SER A 92 22.60 18.79 36.95
CA SER A 92 23.73 18.78 37.89
C SER A 92 23.67 17.54 38.80
N THR A 93 24.81 16.87 38.98
CA THR A 93 24.92 15.71 39.86
C THR A 93 25.53 16.09 41.22
N TRP A 94 25.03 15.48 42.30
CA TRP A 94 25.57 15.58 43.67
C TRP A 94 25.81 14.15 44.20
N PRO A 95 26.89 13.87 44.95
CA PRO A 95 27.99 14.75 45.35
C PRO A 95 29.10 14.83 44.29
N TYR A 96 29.74 15.99 44.17
CA TYR A 96 30.78 16.35 43.19
C TYR A 96 32.12 15.57 43.32
N GLU A 97 32.14 14.45 44.04
CA GLU A 97 33.38 13.72 44.35
C GLU A 97 33.88 12.88 43.16
N GLU A 98 33.00 12.57 42.21
CA GLU A 98 33.39 12.05 40.91
C GLU A 98 33.17 13.13 39.86
N ARG A 99 34.25 13.81 39.44
CA ARG A 99 34.24 14.51 38.17
C ARG A 99 33.95 13.45 37.12
N PHE A 100 32.72 13.44 36.60
CA PHE A 100 32.44 12.70 35.38
C PHE A 100 33.33 13.33 34.30
N ASP A 101 34.41 12.63 33.94
CA ASP A 101 35.39 13.12 32.95
C ASP A 101 34.71 13.45 31.60
N ASP A 102 33.53 12.88 31.37
CA ASP A 102 32.71 13.08 30.17
C ASP A 102 31.30 13.60 30.50
N MET A 103 31.19 14.86 30.92
CA MET A 103 29.88 15.53 30.89
C MET A 103 29.34 15.52 29.45
N PRO A 104 28.04 15.25 29.23
CA PRO A 104 27.48 15.27 27.90
C PRO A 104 27.66 16.64 27.26
N ASP A 105 28.10 16.67 26.00
CA ASP A 105 28.11 17.89 25.21
C ASP A 105 26.67 18.28 24.86
N TYR A 106 26.06 19.08 25.74
CA TYR A 106 24.68 19.53 25.61
C TYR A 106 24.47 20.40 24.37
N ASP A 107 25.48 21.13 23.95
CA ASP A 107 25.41 21.98 22.75
C ASP A 107 25.39 21.10 21.49
N ARG A 108 26.27 20.10 21.42
CA ARG A 108 26.24 19.10 20.35
C ARG A 108 24.93 18.30 20.33
N LEU A 109 24.41 17.90 21.49
CA LEU A 109 23.13 17.20 21.58
C LEU A 109 21.98 18.08 21.08
N ALA A 110 21.97 19.37 21.44
CA ALA A 110 20.98 20.32 20.96
C ALA A 110 21.06 20.48 19.43
N ASP A 111 22.27 20.55 18.85
CA ASP A 111 22.44 20.62 17.39
C ASP A 111 21.90 19.38 16.69
N GLN A 112 22.16 18.18 17.21
CA GLN A 112 21.60 16.93 16.67
C GLN A 112 20.07 16.91 16.73
N LEU A 113 19.48 17.41 17.82
CA LEU A 113 18.03 17.53 17.96
C LEU A 113 17.43 18.58 17.02
N ARG A 114 18.13 19.68 16.73
CA ARG A 114 17.71 20.66 15.72
C ARG A 114 17.65 20.04 14.33
N VAL A 115 18.67 19.26 13.95
CA VAL A 115 18.68 18.53 12.67
C VAL A 115 17.51 17.54 12.58
N LEU A 116 17.23 16.80 13.66
CA LEU A 116 16.08 15.90 13.73
C LEU A 116 14.76 16.67 13.59
N LEU A 117 14.64 17.82 14.26
CA LEU A 117 13.44 18.67 14.21
C LEU A 117 13.20 19.21 12.80
N GLU A 118 14.22 19.74 12.14
CA GLU A 118 14.14 20.22 10.75
C GLU A 118 13.71 19.10 9.81
N SER A 119 14.43 17.97 9.85
CA SER A 119 14.14 16.81 8.99
C SER A 119 12.73 16.26 9.21
N SER A 120 12.29 16.20 10.46
CA SER A 120 10.94 15.71 10.81
C SER A 120 9.84 16.69 10.40
N THR A 121 10.13 17.99 10.46
CA THR A 121 9.18 19.04 10.05
C THR A 121 9.03 19.08 8.54
N GLU A 122 10.12 18.91 7.80
CA GLU A 122 10.10 18.74 6.34
C GLU A 122 9.28 17.51 5.95
N LEU A 123 9.56 16.36 6.59
CA LEU A 123 8.79 15.13 6.35
C LEU A 123 7.30 15.32 6.66
N LEU A 124 6.95 16.03 7.75
CA LEU A 124 5.57 16.34 8.06
C LEU A 124 4.93 17.23 6.99
N SER A 125 5.66 18.22 6.47
CA SER A 125 5.20 19.07 5.36
C SER A 125 4.91 18.24 4.12
N MET A 126 5.80 17.32 3.75
CA MET A 126 5.58 16.39 2.64
C MET A 126 4.32 15.55 2.85
N VAL A 127 4.19 14.88 4.00
CA VAL A 127 3.02 14.05 4.33
C VAL A 127 1.74 14.87 4.27
N ARG A 128 1.74 16.11 4.77
CA ARG A 128 0.58 17.01 4.73
C ARG A 128 0.27 17.56 3.34
N SER A 129 1.28 17.81 2.51
CA SER A 129 1.08 18.24 1.12
C SER A 129 0.35 17.16 0.31
N GLU A 130 0.58 15.89 0.63
CA GLU A 130 -0.09 14.74 0.03
C GLU A 130 -1.49 14.47 0.64
N GLN A 131 -1.83 15.03 1.81
CA GLN A 131 -3.14 14.81 2.47
C GLN A 131 -4.35 15.34 1.67
N VAL A 132 -4.15 16.34 0.81
CA VAL A 132 -5.23 16.79 -0.09
C VAL A 132 -5.68 15.66 -1.04
N GLY A 133 -4.84 14.63 -1.19
CA GLY A 133 -5.13 13.38 -1.88
C GLY A 133 -5.18 12.13 -0.98
N ASP A 134 -5.56 12.18 0.30
CA ASP A 134 -5.54 11.01 1.23
C ASP A 134 -6.40 9.81 0.75
N ALA A 135 -7.38 10.05 -0.14
CA ALA A 135 -8.13 8.99 -0.84
C ALA A 135 -7.42 8.45 -2.09
N ALA A 136 -6.45 9.19 -2.63
CA ALA A 136 -5.78 8.94 -3.90
C ALA A 136 -4.78 7.79 -3.80
N THR A 137 -3.86 7.73 -2.83
CA THR A 137 -2.80 6.67 -2.84
C THR A 137 -3.38 5.26 -2.83
N ASN A 138 -4.40 5.02 -2.00
CA ASN A 138 -5.09 3.74 -1.93
C ASN A 138 -5.91 3.45 -3.19
N GLN A 139 -6.50 4.45 -3.84
CA GLN A 139 -7.27 4.25 -5.07
C GLN A 139 -6.38 4.14 -6.31
N GLU A 140 -5.28 4.88 -6.34
CA GLU A 140 -4.24 4.87 -7.37
C GLU A 140 -3.52 3.54 -7.38
N LEU A 141 -3.10 3.02 -6.22
CA LEU A 141 -2.47 1.70 -6.14
C LEU A 141 -3.42 0.62 -6.69
N ARG A 142 -4.70 0.65 -6.31
CA ARG A 142 -5.73 -0.27 -6.84
C ARG A 142 -5.92 -0.11 -8.34
N PHE A 143 -5.92 1.14 -8.82
CA PHE A 143 -6.03 1.48 -10.22
C PHE A 143 -4.86 0.91 -11.02
N TYR A 144 -3.61 1.11 -10.58
CA TYR A 144 -2.41 0.61 -11.27
C TYR A 144 -2.35 -0.91 -11.26
N ILE A 145 -2.66 -1.55 -10.12
CA ILE A 145 -2.78 -3.01 -10.04
C ILE A 145 -3.80 -3.52 -11.06
N PHE A 146 -4.99 -2.93 -11.09
CA PHE A 146 -6.03 -3.32 -12.05
C PHE A 146 -5.61 -3.08 -13.50
N LYS A 147 -4.99 -1.93 -13.79
CA LYS A 147 -4.52 -1.57 -15.13
C LYS A 147 -3.53 -2.60 -15.67
N ASP A 148 -2.54 -2.98 -14.86
CA ASP A 148 -1.52 -3.95 -15.28
C ASP A 148 -2.09 -5.37 -15.43
N ILE A 149 -3.01 -5.76 -14.54
CA ILE A 149 -3.76 -7.01 -14.69
C ILE A 149 -4.52 -7.01 -16.02
N PHE A 150 -5.23 -5.92 -16.31
CA PHE A 150 -6.04 -5.80 -17.52
C PHE A 150 -5.16 -5.85 -18.78
N ALA A 151 -4.05 -5.11 -18.81
CA ALA A 151 -3.09 -5.14 -19.91
C ALA A 151 -2.52 -6.54 -20.15
N ALA A 152 -2.15 -7.26 -19.08
CA ALA A 152 -1.68 -8.65 -19.20
C ALA A 152 -2.77 -9.59 -19.75
N VAL A 153 -4.00 -9.47 -19.25
CA VAL A 153 -5.14 -10.24 -19.75
C VAL A 153 -5.43 -9.93 -21.22
N ARG A 154 -5.38 -8.66 -21.64
CA ARG A 154 -5.58 -8.27 -23.04
C ARG A 154 -4.52 -8.80 -23.98
N LYS A 155 -3.25 -8.72 -23.54
CA LYS A 155 -2.10 -9.19 -24.30
C LYS A 155 -2.16 -10.69 -24.56
N HIS A 156 -2.45 -11.49 -23.54
CA HIS A 156 -2.43 -12.96 -23.64
C HIS A 156 -3.77 -13.56 -24.04
N LEU A 157 -4.88 -12.91 -23.69
CA LEU A 157 -6.25 -13.37 -23.96
C LEU A 157 -7.03 -12.30 -24.75
N PRO A 158 -6.61 -11.94 -25.98
CA PRO A 158 -7.23 -10.84 -26.74
C PRO A 158 -8.70 -11.08 -27.09
N LYS A 159 -9.12 -12.36 -27.18
CA LYS A 159 -10.52 -12.76 -27.43
C LYS A 159 -11.40 -12.70 -26.17
N PHE A 160 -10.82 -12.49 -25.00
CA PHE A 160 -11.56 -12.37 -23.75
C PHE A 160 -12.11 -10.94 -23.60
N VAL A 161 -13.22 -10.70 -24.30
CA VAL A 161 -13.83 -9.37 -24.41
C VAL A 161 -14.36 -8.92 -23.04
N PRO A 162 -14.03 -7.68 -22.58
CA PRO A 162 -14.54 -7.13 -21.35
C PRO A 162 -16.07 -7.07 -21.36
N LYS A 163 -16.69 -7.60 -20.31
CA LYS A 163 -18.13 -7.53 -20.09
C LYS A 163 -18.40 -7.20 -18.64
N GLN A 164 -19.43 -6.39 -18.39
CA GLN A 164 -19.77 -5.96 -17.04
C GLN A 164 -20.31 -7.10 -16.16
N GLY A 165 -20.92 -8.14 -16.77
CA GLY A 165 -21.59 -9.21 -16.05
C GLY A 165 -23.03 -8.89 -15.68
N SER A 166 -23.72 -9.86 -15.07
CA SER A 166 -25.09 -9.75 -14.57
C SER A 166 -25.09 -9.43 -13.08
N TYR A 167 -26.03 -8.62 -12.61
CA TYR A 167 -26.11 -8.26 -11.19
C TYR A 167 -26.91 -9.31 -10.42
N ASP A 168 -26.20 -10.28 -9.84
CA ASP A 168 -26.79 -11.46 -9.24
C ASP A 168 -26.45 -11.58 -7.75
N LEU A 169 -27.31 -12.27 -7.00
CA LEU A 169 -27.04 -12.64 -5.61
C LEU A 169 -26.08 -13.83 -5.60
N VAL A 170 -24.92 -13.68 -4.95
CA VAL A 170 -24.02 -14.80 -4.71
C VAL A 170 -24.45 -15.45 -3.39
N GLU A 171 -25.16 -16.59 -3.50
CA GLU A 171 -25.79 -17.26 -2.34
C GLU A 171 -24.81 -17.56 -1.20
N ASN A 172 -23.59 -17.98 -1.55
CA ASN A 172 -22.54 -18.32 -0.58
C ASN A 172 -22.01 -17.10 0.19
N GLU A 173 -22.11 -15.89 -0.38
CA GLU A 173 -21.61 -14.66 0.22
C GLU A 173 -22.74 -13.78 0.78
N LYS A 174 -24.01 -14.12 0.49
CA LYS A 174 -25.20 -13.31 0.78
C LYS A 174 -25.10 -11.86 0.28
N THR A 175 -24.26 -11.61 -0.71
CA THR A 175 -24.03 -10.28 -1.30
C THR A 175 -24.41 -10.26 -2.77
N LYS A 176 -25.00 -9.15 -3.22
CA LYS A 176 -25.28 -8.92 -4.64
C LYS A 176 -24.06 -8.29 -5.30
N ARG A 177 -23.61 -8.84 -6.42
CA ARG A 177 -22.52 -8.29 -7.21
C ARG A 177 -22.67 -8.57 -8.70
N PHE A 178 -21.88 -7.86 -9.51
CA PHE A 178 -21.77 -8.15 -10.94
C PHE A 178 -20.97 -9.45 -11.14
N VAL A 179 -21.63 -10.54 -11.53
CA VAL A 179 -21.05 -11.87 -11.75
C VAL A 179 -20.90 -12.13 -13.25
N GLY A 180 -19.87 -12.87 -13.63
CA GLY A 180 -19.63 -13.25 -15.02
C GLY A 180 -18.17 -13.58 -15.30
N PRO A 181 -17.86 -14.20 -16.46
CA PRO A 181 -16.53 -14.72 -16.70
C PRO A 181 -15.41 -13.68 -16.56
N PHE A 182 -15.61 -12.50 -17.16
CA PHE A 182 -14.65 -11.40 -17.09
C PHE A 182 -14.49 -10.80 -15.67
N PRO A 183 -15.56 -10.30 -15.01
CA PRO A 183 -15.42 -9.72 -13.67
C PRO A 183 -14.90 -10.74 -12.66
N ASP A 184 -15.28 -12.01 -12.74
CA ASP A 184 -14.82 -13.05 -11.80
C ASP A 184 -13.35 -13.41 -12.02
N ALA A 185 -12.90 -13.48 -13.28
CA ALA A 185 -11.50 -13.71 -13.61
C ALA A 185 -10.59 -12.57 -13.11
N ILE A 186 -10.98 -11.32 -13.36
CA ILE A 186 -10.19 -10.15 -12.92
C ILE A 186 -10.15 -10.04 -11.40
N ARG A 187 -11.28 -10.22 -10.71
CA ARG A 187 -11.30 -10.24 -9.24
C ARG A 187 -10.45 -11.35 -8.67
N HIS A 188 -10.45 -12.53 -9.29
CA HIS A 188 -9.64 -13.65 -8.83
C HIS A 188 -8.13 -13.36 -8.93
N ILE A 189 -7.66 -12.77 -10.03
CA ILE A 189 -6.27 -12.29 -10.15
C ILE A 189 -5.98 -11.22 -9.09
N TYR A 190 -6.85 -10.23 -8.99
CA TYR A 190 -6.68 -9.08 -8.11
C TYR A 190 -6.64 -9.50 -6.64
N GLN A 191 -7.50 -10.42 -6.22
CA GLN A 191 -7.54 -10.97 -4.87
C GLN A 191 -6.24 -11.71 -4.55
N HIS A 192 -5.66 -12.45 -5.50
CA HIS A 192 -4.36 -13.09 -5.29
C HIS A 192 -3.24 -12.04 -5.09
N ILE A 193 -3.29 -10.93 -5.83
CA ILE A 193 -2.28 -9.84 -5.75
C ILE A 193 -2.49 -8.89 -4.57
N THR A 194 -3.70 -8.72 -4.05
CA THR A 194 -4.00 -7.75 -2.97
C THR A 194 -4.39 -8.39 -1.65
N GLY A 195 -4.85 -9.65 -1.69
CA GLY A 195 -5.40 -10.37 -0.55
C GLY A 195 -6.78 -9.87 -0.12
N ARG A 196 -7.44 -9.06 -0.98
CA ARG A 196 -8.80 -8.54 -0.75
C ARG A 196 -9.72 -8.92 -1.90
N ASP A 197 -10.91 -9.41 -1.55
CA ASP A 197 -12.00 -9.58 -2.50
C ASP A 197 -12.72 -8.24 -2.70
N GLU A 198 -12.34 -7.51 -3.75
CA GLU A 198 -12.93 -6.22 -4.11
C GLU A 198 -13.86 -6.33 -5.31
N GLN A 199 -14.94 -5.56 -5.30
CA GLN A 199 -15.94 -5.62 -6.36
C GLN A 199 -15.46 -5.05 -7.71
N LEU A 200 -14.53 -4.09 -7.67
CA LEU A 200 -13.90 -3.44 -8.83
C LEU A 200 -14.91 -2.85 -9.85
N VAL A 201 -16.16 -2.57 -9.44
CA VAL A 201 -17.27 -2.19 -10.34
C VAL A 201 -16.91 -0.99 -11.21
N ARG A 202 -16.30 0.04 -10.62
CA ARG A 202 -15.92 1.26 -11.35
C ARG A 202 -14.89 0.95 -12.42
N LEU A 203 -13.81 0.23 -12.07
CA LEU A 203 -12.71 -0.09 -12.98
C LEU A 203 -13.16 -1.03 -14.11
N ILE A 204 -13.98 -2.04 -13.79
CA ILE A 204 -14.59 -2.93 -14.77
C ILE A 204 -15.50 -2.15 -15.74
N ARG A 205 -16.32 -1.22 -15.24
CA ARG A 205 -17.13 -0.36 -16.11
C ARG A 205 -16.29 0.53 -17.01
N MET A 206 -15.12 0.99 -16.54
CA MET A 206 -14.21 1.81 -17.35
C MET A 206 -13.71 1.02 -18.56
N VAL A 207 -13.16 -0.19 -18.36
CA VAL A 207 -12.67 -1.03 -19.48
C VAL A 207 -13.76 -1.57 -20.40
N VAL A 208 -15.00 -1.69 -19.90
CA VAL A 208 -16.15 -2.06 -20.75
C VAL A 208 -16.56 -0.90 -21.65
N LYS A 209 -16.49 0.34 -21.16
CA LYS A 209 -16.83 1.55 -21.92
C LYS A 209 -15.72 1.96 -22.89
N ASP A 210 -14.48 1.82 -22.46
CA ASP A 210 -13.29 2.08 -23.27
C ASP A 210 -12.42 0.82 -23.30
N PRO A 211 -12.63 -0.05 -24.31
CA PRO A 211 -11.89 -1.29 -24.46
C PRO A 211 -10.39 -1.11 -24.75
N ASN A 212 -9.96 0.10 -25.16
CA ASN A 212 -8.59 0.48 -25.51
C ASN A 212 -7.91 1.30 -24.40
N TRP A 213 -8.45 1.26 -23.18
CA TRP A 213 -7.98 2.02 -22.02
C TRP A 213 -6.51 1.76 -21.60
N ASP A 214 -5.90 0.75 -22.22
CA ASP A 214 -4.51 0.33 -22.14
C ASP A 214 -3.56 1.06 -23.13
N LEU A 215 -4.08 1.96 -24.00
CA LEU A 215 -3.32 2.84 -24.91
C LEU A 215 -3.19 4.27 -24.40
#